data_AF-A0A6G7BVG0-F1
#
_entry.id   AF-A0A6G7BVG0-F1
#
_cell.length_a   1.000
_cell.length_b   1.000
_cell.length_c   1.000
_cell.angle_alpha   90.00
_cell.angle_beta   90.00
_cell.angle_gamma   90.00
#
_symmetry.space_group_name_H-M   'P 1'
#
loop_
_entity.id
_entity.type
_entity.pdbx_description
1 polymer ?
#
loop_
_entity_poly.entity_id
_entity_poly.type
_entity_poly.pdbx_seq_one_letter_code
_entity_poly.pdbx_strand_id
1 'polypeptide(L)'
;MGKLISLFNCYYFIGIFIFALMVNLGSAWPYPMSRLERDPIMAGTIAATIPLTVLYLYFIALISHRLRSSGNRFVKQRDGTGLVFFVSCTALPIWLCHLLVLYFTFTAVSAKSLFSSAYFAADFWFFAIPLISYCSYLYFYPLNALFTFKNSRVLEEEQRVLRRQIGSLTTTCEDLSAAKRRMRNERDELLRTKEVLSARLSVLESRESEVLQLWRQERSVDVLFTYFQQAYLQYLPDLEGDLCMYHIVLVQKSEGVYFVILVNGMKMLLNGEGQLKVLANPWFVNTSQNVLVNMLFCKKELIGIPNRQGNKLLQLRPPYRTSLEEVYTCSKLDGWLISTRRLKDNFIGFWDYNNLRKMDESRLLERFNI
;
A
#
# COMPACT_ATOMS: atom_id res chain seq x y z
N MET A 1 20.04 -10.11 27.97
CA MET A 1 20.76 -8.93 28.50
C MET A 1 21.69 -9.22 29.67
N GLY A 2 21.35 -10.07 30.65
CA GLY A 2 22.20 -10.31 31.83
C GLY A 2 23.61 -10.88 31.59
N LYS A 3 23.79 -11.78 30.61
CA LYS A 3 25.12 -12.35 30.27
C LYS A 3 26.08 -11.35 29.62
N LEU A 4 25.56 -10.34 28.90
CA LEU A 4 26.38 -9.31 28.25
C LEU A 4 26.96 -8.32 29.27
N ILE A 5 26.17 -7.98 30.30
CA ILE A 5 26.55 -7.09 31.40
C ILE A 5 27.66 -7.72 32.27
N SER A 6 27.60 -9.04 32.50
CA SER A 6 28.59 -9.80 33.27
C SER A 6 29.99 -9.82 32.61
N LEU A 7 30.06 -10.07 31.30
CA LEU A 7 31.34 -10.08 30.56
C LEU A 7 31.95 -8.67 30.47
N PHE A 8 31.11 -7.65 30.24
CA PHE A 8 31.56 -6.26 30.14
C PHE A 8 32.26 -5.82 31.43
N ASN A 9 31.72 -6.19 32.60
CA ASN A 9 32.29 -5.83 33.90
C ASN A 9 33.67 -6.46 34.14
N CYS A 10 33.90 -7.71 33.72
CA CYS A 10 35.21 -8.38 33.90
C CYS A 10 36.34 -7.66 33.15
N TYR A 11 36.11 -7.19 31.92
CA TYR A 11 37.12 -6.46 31.16
C TYR A 11 37.51 -5.12 31.80
N TYR A 12 36.56 -4.43 32.42
CA TYR A 12 36.85 -3.19 33.14
C TYR A 12 37.66 -3.43 34.41
N PHE A 13 37.35 -4.47 35.18
CA PHE A 13 38.16 -4.83 36.36
C PHE A 13 39.59 -5.19 35.97
N ILE A 14 39.77 -5.96 34.88
CA ILE A 14 41.10 -6.28 34.34
C ILE A 14 41.81 -5.00 33.90
N GLY A 15 41.13 -4.10 33.19
CA GLY A 15 41.70 -2.82 32.75
C GLY A 15 42.11 -1.90 33.90
N ILE A 16 41.28 -1.80 34.95
CA ILE A 16 41.58 -1.02 36.16
C ILE A 16 42.79 -1.61 36.88
N PHE A 17 42.88 -2.94 36.98
CA PHE A 17 44.00 -3.62 37.60
C PHE A 17 45.31 -3.40 36.81
N ILE A 18 45.28 -3.54 35.48
CA ILE A 18 46.43 -3.26 34.61
C ILE A 18 46.86 -1.80 34.75
N PHE A 19 45.91 -0.86 34.73
CA PHE A 19 46.23 0.56 34.91
C PHE A 19 46.86 0.86 36.28
N ALA A 20 46.32 0.28 37.36
CA ALA A 20 46.90 0.41 38.69
C ALA A 20 48.33 -0.13 38.74
N LEU A 21 48.61 -1.27 38.11
CA LEU A 21 49.97 -1.79 37.99
C LEU A 21 50.87 -0.87 37.15
N MET A 22 50.39 -0.35 36.02
CA MET A 22 51.18 0.52 35.13
C MET A 22 51.62 1.81 35.85
N VAL A 23 50.70 2.42 36.59
CA VAL A 23 50.97 3.67 37.32
C VAL A 23 51.97 3.46 38.46
N ASN A 24 51.91 2.33 39.16
CA ASN A 24 52.77 2.07 40.32
C ASN A 24 54.14 1.45 39.94
N LEU A 25 54.17 0.60 38.92
CA LEU A 25 55.42 -0.02 38.43
C LEU A 25 56.20 0.91 37.51
N GLY A 26 55.51 1.74 36.72
CA GLY A 26 56.10 2.72 35.80
C GLY A 26 57.18 2.10 34.92
N SER A 27 58.36 2.73 34.92
CA SER A 27 59.56 2.26 34.22
C SER A 27 60.07 0.87 34.64
N ALA A 28 59.67 0.36 35.81
CA ALA A 28 60.01 -0.99 36.28
C ALA A 28 59.03 -2.08 35.81
N TRP A 29 58.07 -1.74 34.94
CA TRP A 29 57.11 -2.69 34.35
C TRP A 29 57.74 -3.99 33.80
N PRO A 30 58.92 -3.98 33.14
CA PRO A 30 59.54 -5.20 32.64
C PRO A 30 60.05 -6.15 33.73
N TYR A 31 60.32 -5.63 34.95
CA TYR A 31 60.89 -6.37 36.07
C TYR A 31 60.11 -6.08 37.37
N PRO A 32 58.82 -6.46 37.47
CA PRO A 32 57.94 -6.01 38.55
C PRO A 32 58.38 -6.52 39.92
N MET A 33 58.88 -7.76 40.01
CA MET A 33 59.32 -8.36 41.28
C MET A 33 60.46 -7.58 41.92
N SER A 34 61.36 -7.01 41.13
CA SER A 34 62.48 -6.20 41.64
C SER A 34 62.03 -4.96 42.44
N ARG A 35 60.84 -4.40 42.14
CA ARG A 35 60.27 -3.23 42.82
C ARG A 35 59.35 -3.62 43.97
N LEU A 36 58.63 -4.74 43.84
CA LEU A 36 57.78 -5.33 44.88
C LEU A 36 58.58 -5.88 46.08
N GLU A 37 59.74 -6.50 45.83
CA GLU A 37 60.62 -7.02 46.88
C GLU A 37 61.37 -5.91 47.63
N ARG A 38 61.64 -4.79 46.95
CA ARG A 38 62.41 -3.66 47.49
C ARG A 38 61.58 -2.78 48.41
N ASP A 39 60.30 -2.60 48.12
CA ASP A 39 59.40 -1.69 48.85
C ASP A 39 58.11 -2.41 49.29
N PRO A 40 58.01 -2.87 50.55
CA PRO A 40 56.84 -3.61 51.05
C PRO A 40 55.54 -2.78 51.04
N ILE A 41 55.65 -1.45 50.95
CA ILE A 41 54.53 -0.51 50.86
C ILE A 41 53.92 -0.52 49.45
N MET A 42 54.64 -0.98 48.42
CA MET A 42 54.22 -0.93 47.01
C MET A 42 52.97 -1.80 46.73
N ALA A 43 52.83 -2.93 47.41
CA ALA A 43 51.61 -3.74 47.30
C ALA A 43 50.37 -2.97 47.82
N GLY A 44 50.56 -2.20 48.90
CA GLY A 44 49.53 -1.33 49.46
C GLY A 44 49.18 -0.15 48.55
N THR A 45 50.16 0.46 47.87
CA THR A 45 49.90 1.56 46.93
C THR A 45 49.19 1.09 45.67
N ILE A 46 49.55 -0.09 45.14
CA ILE A 46 48.82 -0.74 44.03
C ILE A 46 47.36 -0.99 44.45
N ALA A 47 47.14 -1.58 45.63
CA ALA A 47 45.79 -1.83 46.14
C ALA A 47 44.97 -0.56 46.33
N ALA A 48 45.59 0.53 46.82
CA ALA A 48 44.94 1.83 46.99
C ALA A 48 44.66 2.56 45.65
N THR A 49 45.43 2.27 44.61
CA THR A 49 45.26 2.88 43.27
C THR A 49 44.02 2.34 42.55
N ILE A 50 43.57 1.12 42.86
CA ILE A 50 42.36 0.51 42.29
C ILE A 50 41.09 1.33 42.59
N PRO A 51 40.70 1.58 43.87
CA PRO A 51 39.52 2.38 44.17
C PRO A 51 39.68 3.84 43.74
N LEU A 52 40.91 4.39 43.76
CA LEU A 52 41.19 5.73 43.24
C LEU A 52 40.92 5.82 41.73
N THR A 53 41.31 4.80 40.97
CA THR A 53 41.03 4.71 39.53
C THR A 53 39.53 4.63 39.26
N VAL A 54 38.78 3.85 40.06
CA VAL A 54 37.31 3.81 39.97
C VAL A 54 36.70 5.20 40.19
N LEU A 55 37.21 5.95 41.17
CA LEU A 55 36.77 7.32 41.44
C LEU A 55 37.06 8.28 40.26
N TYR A 56 38.24 8.16 39.64
CA TYR A 56 38.58 8.91 38.44
C TYR A 56 37.63 8.60 37.28
N LEU A 57 37.36 7.31 37.02
CA LEU A 57 36.43 6.89 35.98
C LEU A 57 35.01 7.41 36.24
N TYR A 58 34.56 7.40 37.50
CA TYR A 58 33.28 7.98 37.92
C TYR A 58 33.24 9.49 37.67
N PHE A 59 34.30 10.22 38.01
CA PHE A 59 34.39 11.66 37.77
C PHE A 59 34.32 12.00 36.27
N ILE A 60 35.07 11.28 35.42
CA ILE A 60 35.02 11.47 33.96
C ILE A 60 33.61 11.25 33.43
N ALA A 61 32.95 10.18 33.86
CA ALA A 61 31.58 9.88 33.47
C ALA A 61 30.58 10.96 33.92
N LEU A 62 30.76 11.50 35.13
CA LEU A 62 29.91 12.55 35.69
C LEU A 62 30.04 13.85 34.89
N ILE A 63 31.26 14.29 34.60
CA ILE A 63 31.51 15.50 33.80
C ILE A 63 30.99 15.31 32.37
N SER A 64 31.21 14.14 31.77
CA SER A 64 30.66 13.79 30.46
C SER A 64 29.14 13.89 30.44
N HIS A 65 28.47 13.32 31.44
CA HIS A 65 27.01 13.43 31.56
C HIS A 65 26.54 14.87 31.74
N ARG A 66 27.17 15.63 32.65
CA ARG A 66 26.82 17.03 32.91
C ARG A 66 26.92 17.90 31.66
N LEU A 67 28.05 17.83 30.95
CA LEU A 67 28.28 18.61 29.73
C LEU A 67 27.29 18.25 28.60
N ARG A 68 26.83 17.00 28.54
CA ARG A 68 25.83 16.54 27.57
C ARG A 68 24.42 16.98 27.96
N SER A 69 24.06 16.81 29.23
CA SER A 69 22.76 17.20 29.77
C SER A 69 22.49 18.70 29.70
N SER A 70 23.55 19.52 29.79
CA SER A 70 23.46 20.98 29.68
C SER A 70 23.41 21.48 28.25
N GLY A 71 23.53 20.59 27.26
CA GLY A 71 23.54 20.97 25.84
C GLY A 71 24.75 21.81 25.43
N ASN A 72 25.90 21.64 26.10
CA ASN A 72 27.09 22.44 25.84
C ASN A 72 27.51 22.35 24.36
N ARG A 73 27.66 23.51 23.70
CA ARG A 73 27.99 23.65 22.27
C ARG A 73 29.27 22.92 21.89
N PHE A 74 30.29 22.92 22.75
CA PHE A 74 31.59 22.30 22.51
C PHE A 74 31.54 20.76 22.51
N VAL A 75 30.57 20.15 23.20
CA VAL A 75 30.37 18.69 23.18
C VAL A 75 29.43 18.28 22.03
N LYS A 76 28.60 19.21 21.56
CA LYS A 76 27.66 18.99 20.44
C LYS A 76 28.35 19.02 19.07
N GLN A 77 29.38 19.86 18.90
CA GLN A 77 30.06 20.07 17.62
C GLN A 77 31.10 18.99 17.25
N ARG A 78 31.55 18.16 18.21
CA ARG A 78 32.49 17.03 18.01
C ARG A 78 33.76 17.41 17.22
N ASP A 79 34.27 18.61 17.45
CA ASP A 79 35.46 19.16 16.80
C ASP A 79 36.71 19.06 17.72
N GLY A 80 37.89 19.36 17.16
CA GLY A 80 39.15 19.31 17.91
C GLY A 80 39.18 20.29 19.09
N THR A 81 38.54 21.45 18.96
CA THR A 81 38.38 22.44 20.04
C THR A 81 37.53 21.90 21.19
N GLY A 82 36.43 21.22 20.88
CA GLY A 82 35.59 20.54 21.86
C GLY A 82 36.29 19.37 22.56
N LEU A 83 37.13 18.63 21.84
CA LEU A 83 37.98 17.58 22.41
C LEU A 83 38.97 18.16 23.43
N VAL A 84 39.70 19.21 23.07
CA VAL A 84 40.66 19.88 23.98
C VAL A 84 39.95 20.40 25.22
N PHE A 85 38.77 21.01 25.06
CA PHE A 85 37.95 21.47 26.18
C PHE A 85 37.53 20.31 27.09
N PHE A 86 37.02 19.22 26.52
CA PHE A 86 36.59 18.05 27.27
C PHE A 86 37.74 17.38 28.04
N VAL A 87 38.89 17.17 27.38
CA VAL A 87 40.09 16.61 28.01
C VAL A 87 40.58 17.52 29.12
N SER A 88 40.58 18.85 28.92
CA SER A 88 40.96 19.81 29.96
C SER A 88 40.02 19.75 31.17
N CYS A 89 38.70 19.67 30.98
CA CYS A 89 37.75 19.58 32.08
C CYS A 89 37.78 18.24 32.83
N THR A 90 38.37 17.19 32.26
CA THR A 90 38.36 15.84 32.83
C THR A 90 39.74 15.41 33.32
N ALA A 91 40.74 15.39 32.44
CA ALA A 91 42.09 14.89 32.74
C ALA A 91 42.87 15.82 33.68
N LEU A 92 42.73 17.15 33.54
CA LEU A 92 43.49 18.10 34.38
C LEU A 92 43.11 18.04 35.87
N PRO A 93 41.81 18.02 36.26
CA PRO A 93 41.44 17.81 37.66
C PRO A 93 41.94 16.48 38.23
N ILE A 94 41.83 15.40 37.45
CA ILE A 94 42.32 14.08 37.85
C ILE A 94 43.83 14.10 38.05
N TRP A 95 44.56 14.73 37.15
CA TRP A 95 46.00 14.89 37.25
C TRP A 95 46.40 15.67 38.51
N LEU A 96 45.77 16.81 38.79
CA LEU A 96 46.03 17.58 40.00
C LEU A 96 45.73 16.78 41.28
N CYS A 97 44.61 16.07 41.32
CA CYS A 97 44.28 15.19 42.43
C CYS A 97 45.31 14.06 42.59
N HIS A 98 45.79 13.49 41.48
CA HIS A 98 46.80 12.43 41.51
C HIS A 98 48.14 12.93 42.06
N LEU A 99 48.60 14.10 41.62
CA LEU A 99 49.82 14.73 42.16
C LEU A 99 49.67 15.06 43.66
N LEU A 100 48.48 15.50 44.08
CA LEU A 100 48.19 15.77 45.48
C LEU A 100 48.23 14.48 46.32
N VAL A 101 47.64 13.39 45.82
CA VAL A 101 47.72 12.08 46.49
C VAL A 101 49.17 11.64 46.62
N LEU A 102 49.96 11.70 45.54
CA LEU A 102 51.39 11.37 45.57
C LEU A 102 52.17 12.24 46.56
N TYR A 103 51.85 13.54 46.65
CA TYR A 103 52.46 14.43 47.63
C TYR A 103 52.15 13.99 49.07
N PHE A 104 50.90 13.70 49.40
CA PHE A 104 50.53 13.29 50.77
C PHE A 104 50.99 11.88 51.14
N THR A 105 50.99 10.92 50.22
CA THR A 105 51.43 9.55 50.51
C THR A 105 52.94 9.45 50.70
N PHE A 106 53.73 10.27 49.98
CA PHE A 106 55.19 10.20 50.03
C PHE A 106 55.88 11.32 50.83
N THR A 107 55.19 12.36 51.28
CA THR A 107 55.77 13.33 52.24
C THR A 107 56.19 12.68 53.56
N ALA A 108 55.74 11.45 53.84
CA ALA A 108 56.26 10.61 54.92
C ALA A 108 57.69 10.07 54.68
N VAL A 109 58.25 10.12 53.46
CA VAL A 109 59.52 9.45 53.07
C VAL A 109 60.50 10.40 52.33
N SER A 110 60.45 11.71 52.59
CA SER A 110 61.29 12.78 51.99
C SER A 110 60.80 13.34 50.65
N ALA A 111 60.34 14.59 50.69
CA ALA A 111 59.69 15.30 49.59
C ALA A 111 60.62 15.68 48.40
N LYS A 112 61.92 15.37 48.46
CA LYS A 112 62.90 15.84 47.46
C LYS A 112 62.96 15.00 46.17
N SER A 113 62.44 13.77 46.14
CA SER A 113 62.58 12.88 44.96
C SER A 113 61.38 12.81 44.01
N LEU A 114 60.16 13.15 44.45
CA LEU A 114 58.93 12.88 43.68
C LEU A 114 58.58 13.92 42.61
N PHE A 115 59.02 15.16 42.77
CA PHE A 115 58.92 16.18 41.73
C PHE A 115 60.27 16.42 41.04
N SER A 116 61.14 15.40 41.04
CA SER A 116 62.36 15.43 40.25
C SER A 116 62.02 15.35 38.76
N SER A 117 62.87 15.95 37.91
CA SER A 117 62.73 15.79 36.46
C SER A 117 62.75 14.32 36.04
N ALA A 118 63.43 13.45 36.81
CA ALA A 118 63.50 12.02 36.59
C ALA A 118 62.13 11.32 36.70
N TYR A 119 61.30 11.69 37.69
CA TYR A 119 59.95 11.12 37.82
C TYR A 119 59.06 11.49 36.63
N PHE A 120 59.07 12.76 36.23
CA PHE A 120 58.30 13.22 35.07
C PHE A 120 58.80 12.65 33.74
N ALA A 121 60.10 12.39 33.62
CA ALA A 121 60.68 11.78 32.43
C ALA A 121 60.36 10.27 32.34
N ALA A 122 60.35 9.56 33.47
CA ALA A 122 60.27 8.09 33.47
C ALA A 122 58.87 7.54 33.78
N ASP A 123 58.24 7.96 34.88
CA ASP A 123 57.08 7.26 35.45
C ASP A 123 55.75 7.99 35.14
N PHE A 124 55.77 9.33 35.00
CA PHE A 124 54.54 10.13 34.79
C PHE A 124 53.73 9.75 33.55
N TRP A 125 54.41 9.39 32.45
CA TRP A 125 53.75 9.08 31.18
C TRP A 125 52.87 7.82 31.24
N PHE A 126 53.18 6.88 32.15
CA PHE A 126 52.36 5.68 32.39
C PHE A 126 50.99 6.02 33.00
N PHE A 127 50.83 7.19 33.61
CA PHE A 127 49.55 7.73 34.08
C PHE A 127 48.89 8.65 33.03
N ALA A 128 49.66 9.59 32.48
CA ALA A 128 49.11 10.65 31.63
C ALA A 128 48.57 10.13 30.29
N ILE A 129 49.30 9.23 29.61
CA ILE A 129 48.92 8.74 28.29
C ILE A 129 47.60 7.96 28.36
N PRO A 130 47.43 6.93 29.21
CA PRO A 130 46.16 6.21 29.25
C PRO A 130 44.98 7.08 29.68
N LEU A 131 45.19 8.05 30.58
CA LEU A 131 44.14 9.01 31.00
C LEU A 131 43.66 9.86 29.83
N ILE A 132 44.58 10.50 29.09
CA ILE A 132 44.25 11.35 27.94
C ILE A 132 43.63 10.52 26.83
N SER A 133 44.16 9.33 26.55
CA SER A 133 43.60 8.41 25.55
C SER A 133 42.17 7.98 25.90
N TYR A 134 41.91 7.65 27.16
CA TYR A 134 40.57 7.27 27.62
C TYR A 134 39.58 8.45 27.56
N CYS A 135 39.97 9.65 28.00
CA CYS A 135 39.14 10.84 27.86
C CYS A 135 38.84 11.16 26.39
N SER A 136 39.83 11.03 25.52
CA SER A 136 39.66 11.27 24.08
C SER A 136 38.71 10.24 23.45
N TYR A 137 38.87 8.97 23.81
CA TYR A 137 37.96 7.91 23.39
C TYR A 137 36.52 8.18 23.84
N LEU A 138 36.31 8.54 25.11
CA LEU A 138 34.98 8.83 25.66
C LEU A 138 34.32 10.07 25.07
N TYR A 139 35.10 11.05 24.61
CA TYR A 139 34.55 12.20 23.90
C TYR A 139 33.77 11.77 22.65
N PHE A 140 34.38 10.88 21.84
CA PHE A 140 33.77 10.35 20.62
C PHE A 140 32.76 9.21 20.88
N TYR A 141 33.04 8.36 21.87
CA TYR A 141 32.27 7.15 22.21
C TYR A 141 31.74 7.16 23.66
N PRO A 142 30.80 8.06 23.96
CA PRO A 142 30.30 8.30 25.32
C PRO A 142 29.40 7.21 25.89
N LEU A 143 28.75 6.44 25.04
CA LEU A 143 27.91 5.32 25.45
C LEU A 143 28.75 4.18 26.06
N ASN A 144 30.07 4.21 25.84
CA ASN A 144 31.03 3.24 26.34
C ASN A 144 31.64 3.67 27.68
N ALA A 145 31.12 4.71 28.33
CA ALA A 145 31.51 5.05 29.69
C ALA A 145 31.11 3.93 30.66
N LEU A 146 32.03 3.57 31.57
CA LEU A 146 31.79 2.56 32.60
C LEU A 146 30.56 2.90 33.47
N PHE A 147 30.38 4.18 33.78
CA PHE A 147 29.23 4.68 34.52
C PHE A 147 28.30 5.44 33.60
N THR A 148 27.04 5.01 33.54
CA THR A 148 25.99 5.69 32.77
C THR A 148 25.02 6.39 33.71
N PHE A 149 24.78 7.67 33.49
CA PHE A 149 23.77 8.44 34.21
C PHE A 149 22.55 8.62 33.29
N LYS A 150 21.38 8.14 33.72
CA LYS A 150 20.13 8.30 32.96
C LYS A 150 19.70 9.76 33.02
N ASN A 151 19.45 10.36 31.85
CA ASN A 151 18.92 11.72 31.76
C ASN A 151 17.39 11.66 31.99
N SER A 152 16.96 11.86 33.24
CA SER A 152 15.54 11.72 33.65
C SER A 152 14.59 12.58 32.82
N ARG A 153 15.03 13.76 32.38
CA ARG A 153 14.23 14.69 31.57
C ARG A 153 13.87 14.13 30.19
N VAL A 154 14.81 13.44 29.53
CA VAL A 154 14.58 12.85 28.19
C VAL A 154 13.61 11.68 28.31
N LEU A 155 13.75 10.86 29.36
CA LEU A 155 12.86 9.73 29.61
C LEU A 155 11.43 10.18 29.92
N GLU A 156 11.25 11.25 30.71
CA GLU A 156 9.92 11.82 30.97
C GLU A 156 9.26 12.38 29.70
N GLU A 157 10.04 13.00 28.83
CA GLU A 157 9.53 13.56 27.58
C GLU A 157 9.11 12.46 26.60
N GLU A 158 9.93 11.42 26.44
CA GLU A 158 9.58 10.22 25.67
C GLU A 158 8.32 9.53 26.21
N GLN A 159 8.19 9.40 27.54
CA GLN A 159 7.00 8.83 28.17
C GLN A 159 5.74 9.68 27.94
N ARG A 160 5.86 11.01 27.96
CA ARG A 160 4.72 11.91 27.66
C ARG A 160 4.29 11.78 26.20
N VAL A 161 5.23 11.71 25.26
CA VAL A 161 4.94 11.51 23.83
C VAL A 161 4.24 10.17 23.60
N LEU A 162 4.76 9.10 24.19
CA LEU A 162 4.17 7.76 24.10
C LEU A 162 2.74 7.73 24.65
N ARG A 163 2.47 8.36 25.80
CA ARG A 163 1.11 8.44 26.35
C ARG A 163 0.14 9.16 25.43
N ARG A 164 0.56 10.25 24.77
CA ARG A 164 -0.28 10.98 23.79
C ARG A 164 -0.57 10.11 22.58
N GLN A 165 0.42 9.40 22.05
CA GLN A 165 0.26 8.50 20.91
C GLN A 165 -0.68 7.34 21.24
N ILE A 166 -0.56 6.74 22.44
CA ILE A 166 -1.48 5.69 22.90
C ILE A 166 -2.91 6.22 22.98
N GLY A 167 -3.11 7.41 23.56
CA GLY A 167 -4.44 8.03 23.63
C GLY A 167 -5.08 8.22 22.24
N SER A 168 -4.31 8.74 21.28
CA SER A 168 -4.77 8.91 19.89
C SER A 168 -5.04 7.58 19.18
N LEU A 169 -4.30 6.53 19.50
CA LEU A 169 -4.51 5.20 18.92
C LEU A 169 -5.79 4.55 19.48
N THR A 170 -6.08 4.77 20.76
CA THR A 170 -7.30 4.26 21.39
C THR A 170 -8.54 4.88 20.76
N THR A 171 -8.57 6.21 20.57
CA THR A 171 -9.72 6.90 19.96
C THR A 171 -9.95 6.45 18.52
N THR A 172 -8.88 6.32 17.72
CA THR A 172 -8.99 5.83 16.33
C THR A 172 -9.46 4.38 16.27
N CYS A 173 -9.08 3.54 17.24
CA CYS A 173 -9.58 2.16 17.34
C CYS A 173 -11.07 2.12 17.69
N GLU A 174 -11.53 3.01 18.58
CA GLU A 174 -12.96 3.15 18.91
C GLU A 174 -13.78 3.59 17.70
N ASP A 175 -13.32 4.62 16.98
CA ASP A 175 -13.98 5.10 15.75
C ASP A 175 -14.06 4.02 14.66
N LEU A 176 -12.97 3.26 14.46
CA LEU A 176 -12.94 2.15 13.51
C LEU A 176 -13.92 1.05 13.91
N SER A 177 -14.05 0.75 15.20
CA SER A 177 -15.00 -0.24 15.70
C SER A 177 -16.46 0.20 15.48
N ALA A 178 -16.75 1.50 15.65
CA ALA A 178 -18.06 2.07 15.39
C ALA A 178 -18.40 2.06 13.89
N ALA A 179 -17.46 2.43 13.02
CA ALA A 179 -17.62 2.36 11.57
C ALA A 179 -17.87 0.92 11.10
N LYS A 180 -17.14 -0.06 11.64
CA LYS A 180 -17.35 -1.48 11.34
C LYS A 180 -18.76 -1.97 11.71
N ARG A 181 -19.32 -1.48 12.81
CA ARG A 181 -20.71 -1.80 13.20
C ARG A 181 -21.72 -1.19 12.23
N ARG A 182 -21.53 0.07 11.82
CA ARG A 182 -22.41 0.73 10.82
C ARG A 182 -22.43 -0.04 9.50
N MET A 183 -21.25 -0.37 8.97
CA MET A 183 -21.09 -1.16 7.74
C MET A 183 -21.77 -2.52 7.82
N ARG A 184 -21.71 -3.19 8.98
CA ARG A 184 -22.41 -4.48 9.17
C ARG A 184 -23.93 -4.29 9.12
N ASN A 185 -24.46 -3.28 9.80
CA ASN A 185 -25.90 -3.00 9.78
C ASN A 185 -26.39 -2.63 8.37
N GLU A 186 -25.64 -1.82 7.62
CA GLU A 186 -25.96 -1.48 6.23
C GLU A 186 -25.95 -2.72 5.33
N ARG A 187 -24.98 -3.61 5.50
CA ARG A 187 -24.92 -4.89 4.77
C ARG A 187 -26.15 -5.75 5.06
N ASP A 188 -26.54 -5.87 6.32
CA ASP A 188 -27.68 -6.69 6.72
C ASP A 188 -28.99 -6.13 6.16
N GLU A 189 -29.13 -4.79 6.12
CA GLU A 189 -30.29 -4.12 5.50
C GLU A 189 -30.33 -4.29 3.97
N LEU A 190 -29.18 -4.22 3.31
CA LEU A 190 -29.08 -4.49 1.88
C LEU A 190 -29.41 -5.95 1.54
N LEU A 191 -28.99 -6.91 2.37
CA LEU A 191 -29.33 -8.31 2.20
C LEU A 191 -30.85 -8.54 2.32
N ARG A 192 -31.49 -7.93 3.33
CA ARG A 192 -32.97 -7.98 3.46
C ARG A 192 -33.67 -7.36 2.26
N THR A 193 -33.19 -6.20 1.80
CA THR A 193 -33.75 -5.53 0.62
C THR A 193 -33.60 -6.41 -0.63
N LYS A 194 -32.44 -7.05 -0.81
CA LYS A 194 -32.19 -7.99 -1.91
C LYS A 194 -33.16 -9.19 -1.84
N GLU A 195 -33.37 -9.77 -0.67
CA GLU A 195 -34.31 -10.87 -0.49
C GLU A 195 -35.74 -10.47 -0.87
N VAL A 196 -36.21 -9.32 -0.36
CA VAL A 196 -37.54 -8.78 -0.70
C VAL A 196 -37.68 -8.53 -2.19
N LEU A 197 -36.68 -7.90 -2.83
CA LEU A 197 -36.68 -7.65 -4.26
C LEU A 197 -36.65 -8.94 -5.07
N SER A 198 -35.87 -9.94 -4.66
CA SER A 198 -35.82 -11.25 -5.33
C SER A 198 -37.15 -11.99 -5.25
N ALA A 199 -37.84 -11.92 -4.10
CA ALA A 199 -39.17 -12.49 -3.95
C ALA A 199 -40.22 -11.74 -4.78
N ARG A 200 -40.10 -10.41 -4.91
CA ARG A 200 -40.97 -9.64 -5.83
C ARG A 200 -40.68 -9.97 -7.29
N LEU A 201 -39.40 -10.14 -7.64
CA LEU A 201 -38.99 -10.52 -8.98
C LEU A 201 -39.54 -11.89 -9.36
N SER A 202 -39.47 -12.89 -8.48
CA SER A 202 -40.03 -14.23 -8.75
C SER A 202 -41.55 -14.22 -8.89
N VAL A 203 -42.26 -13.34 -8.17
CA VAL A 203 -43.71 -13.11 -8.34
C VAL A 203 -44.02 -12.44 -9.69
N LEU A 204 -43.16 -11.54 -10.16
CA LEU A 204 -43.29 -10.90 -11.47
C LEU A 204 -42.93 -11.87 -12.61
N GLU A 205 -41.91 -12.70 -12.43
CA GLU A 205 -41.48 -13.73 -13.40
C GLU A 205 -42.48 -14.87 -13.51
N SER A 206 -43.18 -15.22 -12.43
CA SER A 206 -44.23 -16.27 -12.44
C SER A 206 -45.56 -15.81 -13.05
N ARG A 207 -45.78 -14.50 -13.19
CA ARG A 207 -46.85 -13.96 -14.03
C ARG A 207 -46.33 -13.87 -15.46
N GLU A 208 -46.42 -14.99 -16.17
CA GLU A 208 -46.26 -14.98 -17.62
C GLU A 208 -47.19 -13.91 -18.20
N SER A 209 -46.60 -12.92 -18.90
CA SER A 209 -47.37 -11.80 -19.44
C SER A 209 -48.46 -12.35 -20.35
N GLU A 210 -49.71 -11.93 -20.15
CA GLU A 210 -50.84 -12.26 -21.02
C GLU A 210 -50.48 -12.00 -22.50
N VAL A 211 -49.65 -10.98 -22.76
CA VAL A 211 -49.14 -10.63 -24.08
C VAL A 211 -48.21 -11.71 -24.65
N LEU A 212 -47.38 -12.34 -23.83
CA LEU A 212 -46.50 -13.43 -24.26
C LEU A 212 -47.30 -14.70 -24.58
N GLN A 213 -48.31 -15.00 -23.77
CA GLN A 213 -49.25 -16.10 -24.04
C GLN A 213 -50.00 -15.86 -25.35
N LEU A 214 -50.47 -14.63 -25.58
CA LEU A 214 -51.13 -14.23 -26.82
C LEU A 214 -50.21 -14.40 -28.04
N TRP A 215 -48.93 -14.02 -27.93
CA TRP A 215 -47.97 -14.30 -29.01
C TRP A 215 -47.81 -15.81 -29.27
N ARG A 216 -47.72 -16.65 -28.24
CA ARG A 216 -47.57 -18.10 -28.45
C ARG A 216 -48.76 -18.71 -29.19
N GLN A 217 -49.96 -18.14 -29.02
CA GLN A 217 -51.19 -18.53 -29.69
C GLN A 217 -51.28 -17.96 -31.12
N GLU A 218 -51.15 -16.65 -31.26
CA GLU A 218 -51.36 -15.95 -32.55
C GLU A 218 -50.14 -15.98 -33.47
N ARG A 219 -48.94 -16.18 -32.89
CA ARG A 219 -47.63 -16.07 -33.55
C ARG A 219 -47.46 -14.75 -34.30
N SER A 220 -48.04 -13.68 -33.75
CA SER A 220 -47.94 -12.32 -34.27
C SER A 220 -46.70 -11.60 -33.75
N VAL A 221 -45.76 -11.25 -34.63
CA VAL A 221 -44.55 -10.49 -34.24
C VAL A 221 -44.91 -9.12 -33.67
N ASP A 222 -46.04 -8.53 -34.04
CA ASP A 222 -46.53 -7.28 -33.43
C ASP A 222 -46.85 -7.44 -31.93
N VAL A 223 -47.46 -8.57 -31.57
CA VAL A 223 -47.75 -8.92 -30.17
C VAL A 223 -46.44 -9.16 -29.42
N LEU A 224 -45.50 -9.90 -30.00
CA LEU A 224 -44.19 -10.13 -29.39
C LEU A 224 -43.40 -8.84 -29.20
N PHE A 225 -43.41 -7.97 -30.21
CA PHE A 225 -42.77 -6.67 -30.14
C PHE A 225 -43.37 -5.83 -29.00
N THR A 226 -44.70 -5.84 -28.83
CA THR A 226 -45.37 -5.16 -27.72
C THR A 226 -44.90 -5.68 -26.37
N TYR A 227 -44.76 -7.01 -26.22
CA TYR A 227 -44.20 -7.62 -25.02
C TYR A 227 -42.77 -7.14 -24.76
N PHE A 228 -41.87 -7.20 -25.73
CA PHE A 228 -40.48 -6.72 -25.56
C PHE A 228 -40.41 -5.22 -25.30
N GLN A 229 -41.32 -4.43 -25.89
CA GLN A 229 -41.42 -3.00 -25.66
C GLN A 229 -41.81 -2.69 -24.21
N GLN A 230 -42.75 -3.44 -23.64
CA GLN A 230 -43.20 -3.26 -22.27
C GLN A 230 -42.19 -3.79 -21.25
N ALA A 231 -41.58 -4.94 -21.53
CA ALA A 231 -40.74 -5.66 -20.57
C ALA A 231 -39.27 -5.21 -20.57
N TYR A 232 -38.72 -4.82 -21.74
CA TYR A 232 -37.26 -4.69 -21.88
C TYR A 232 -36.80 -3.40 -22.57
N LEU A 233 -37.47 -2.95 -23.63
CA LEU A 233 -37.00 -1.82 -24.46
C LEU A 233 -37.30 -0.43 -23.86
N GLN A 234 -37.83 -0.35 -22.64
CA GLN A 234 -37.98 0.92 -21.91
C GLN A 234 -36.64 1.42 -21.34
N TYR A 235 -35.66 0.51 -21.19
CA TYR A 235 -34.37 0.81 -20.59
C TYR A 235 -33.29 0.89 -21.66
N LEU A 236 -32.35 1.82 -21.48
CA LEU A 236 -31.15 1.92 -22.32
C LEU A 236 -30.31 0.65 -22.15
N PRO A 237 -29.67 0.15 -23.24
CA PRO A 237 -28.78 -1.00 -23.15
C PRO A 237 -27.61 -0.68 -22.22
N ASP A 238 -27.32 -1.58 -21.28
CA ASP A 238 -26.10 -1.53 -20.47
C ASP A 238 -24.90 -1.88 -21.36
N LEU A 239 -24.03 -0.90 -21.59
CA LEU A 239 -22.89 -1.01 -22.50
C LEU A 239 -21.64 -1.58 -21.81
N GLU A 240 -21.66 -1.73 -20.49
CA GLU A 240 -20.55 -2.33 -19.72
C GLU A 240 -20.73 -3.84 -19.51
N GLY A 241 -21.86 -4.42 -19.93
CA GLY A 241 -22.23 -5.83 -19.71
C GLY A 241 -22.61 -6.61 -20.97
N ASP A 242 -23.24 -7.77 -20.74
CA ASP A 242 -23.74 -8.66 -21.80
C ASP A 242 -24.85 -8.00 -22.65
N LEU A 243 -24.72 -8.05 -23.98
CA LEU A 243 -25.72 -7.58 -24.92
C LEU A 243 -26.76 -8.66 -25.21
N CYS A 244 -28.04 -8.32 -25.03
CA CYS A 244 -29.16 -9.15 -25.49
C CYS A 244 -29.45 -8.94 -26.98
N MET A 245 -29.87 -10.01 -27.68
CA MET A 245 -30.22 -9.97 -29.11
C MET A 245 -31.34 -8.96 -29.44
N TYR A 246 -32.31 -8.76 -28.55
CA TYR A 246 -33.38 -7.79 -28.75
C TYR A 246 -32.91 -6.33 -28.77
N HIS A 247 -31.68 -6.00 -28.33
CA HIS A 247 -31.16 -4.63 -28.46
C HIS A 247 -30.66 -4.31 -29.88
N ILE A 248 -30.51 -5.32 -30.75
CA ILE A 248 -29.91 -5.18 -32.08
C ILE A 248 -31.01 -5.02 -33.12
N VAL A 249 -30.98 -3.91 -33.86
CA VAL A 249 -31.91 -3.65 -34.97
C VAL A 249 -31.34 -4.21 -36.27
N LEU A 250 -30.06 -3.99 -36.52
CA LEU A 250 -29.38 -4.34 -37.78
C LEU A 250 -27.98 -4.86 -37.50
N VAL A 251 -27.45 -5.70 -38.39
CA VAL A 251 -26.04 -6.11 -38.40
C VAL A 251 -25.45 -5.86 -39.77
N GLN A 252 -24.41 -5.03 -39.81
CA GLN A 252 -23.68 -4.66 -41.02
C GLN A 252 -22.38 -5.45 -41.12
N LYS A 253 -22.18 -6.17 -42.22
CA LYS A 253 -20.92 -6.82 -42.58
C LYS A 253 -20.06 -5.87 -43.44
N SER A 254 -18.80 -5.70 -43.06
CA SER A 254 -17.80 -4.93 -43.83
C SER A 254 -16.45 -5.60 -43.69
N GLU A 255 -15.79 -5.94 -44.82
CA GLU A 255 -14.42 -6.47 -44.84
C GLU A 255 -14.19 -7.69 -43.93
N GLY A 256 -15.19 -8.58 -43.82
CA GLY A 256 -15.13 -9.77 -42.97
C GLY A 256 -15.48 -9.54 -41.50
N VAL A 257 -15.74 -8.30 -41.11
CA VAL A 257 -16.09 -7.89 -39.75
C VAL A 257 -17.59 -7.58 -39.66
N TYR A 258 -18.19 -7.83 -38.50
CA TYR A 258 -19.62 -7.62 -38.24
C TYR A 258 -19.81 -6.50 -37.22
N PHE A 259 -20.68 -5.55 -37.56
CA PHE A 259 -21.07 -4.45 -36.69
C PHE A 259 -22.55 -4.54 -36.37
N VAL A 260 -22.91 -4.43 -35.10
CA VAL A 260 -24.31 -4.30 -34.68
C VAL A 260 -24.72 -2.83 -34.64
N ILE A 261 -25.96 -2.57 -35.01
CA ILE A 261 -26.61 -1.27 -34.85
C ILE A 261 -27.72 -1.47 -33.84
N LEU A 262 -27.59 -0.81 -32.70
CA LEU A 262 -28.49 -0.95 -31.56
C LEU A 262 -29.75 -0.08 -31.73
N VAL A 263 -30.75 -0.33 -30.86
CA VAL A 263 -32.00 0.45 -30.81
C VAL A 263 -31.81 1.95 -30.61
N ASN A 264 -30.70 2.37 -30.00
CA ASN A 264 -30.32 3.78 -29.83
C ASN A 264 -29.45 4.34 -30.97
N GLY A 265 -29.23 3.57 -32.05
CA GLY A 265 -28.42 3.95 -33.20
C GLY A 265 -26.91 3.76 -33.05
N MET A 266 -26.43 3.39 -31.86
CA MET A 266 -25.00 3.11 -31.66
C MET A 266 -24.55 1.94 -32.52
N LYS A 267 -23.36 2.10 -33.12
CA LYS A 267 -22.67 1.07 -33.89
C LYS A 267 -21.58 0.46 -33.04
N MET A 268 -21.62 -0.86 -32.84
CA MET A 268 -20.61 -1.59 -32.07
C MET A 268 -20.01 -2.74 -32.89
N LEU A 269 -18.73 -3.01 -32.66
CA LEU A 269 -18.04 -4.15 -33.21
C LEU A 269 -18.50 -5.43 -32.49
N LEU A 270 -18.77 -6.48 -33.23
CA LEU A 270 -19.20 -7.77 -32.69
C LEU A 270 -17.99 -8.71 -32.60
N ASN A 271 -17.73 -9.30 -31.44
CA ASN A 271 -16.69 -10.33 -31.30
C ASN A 271 -17.09 -11.67 -31.95
N GLY A 272 -16.15 -12.62 -31.99
CA GLY A 272 -16.34 -13.91 -32.66
C GLY A 272 -17.49 -14.76 -32.09
N GLU A 273 -17.73 -14.71 -30.77
CA GLU A 273 -18.83 -15.43 -30.14
C GLU A 273 -20.19 -14.81 -30.51
N GLY A 274 -20.30 -13.48 -30.38
CA GLY A 274 -21.48 -12.73 -30.78
C GLY A 274 -21.82 -12.95 -32.25
N GLN A 275 -20.80 -13.04 -33.12
CA GLN A 275 -20.97 -13.32 -34.55
C GLN A 275 -21.65 -14.66 -34.79
N LEU A 276 -21.18 -15.72 -34.14
CA LEU A 276 -21.78 -17.04 -34.29
C LEU A 276 -23.21 -17.07 -33.79
N LYS A 277 -23.49 -16.41 -32.66
CA LYS A 277 -24.83 -16.35 -32.07
C LYS A 277 -25.81 -15.59 -32.95
N VAL A 278 -25.45 -14.39 -33.44
CA VAL A 278 -26.30 -13.58 -34.33
C VAL A 278 -26.59 -14.33 -35.64
N LEU A 279 -25.57 -14.92 -36.26
CA LEU A 279 -25.73 -15.64 -37.54
C LEU A 279 -26.59 -16.91 -37.40
N ALA A 280 -26.59 -17.54 -36.22
CA ALA A 280 -27.42 -18.70 -35.92
C ALA A 280 -28.84 -18.35 -35.45
N ASN A 281 -29.16 -17.07 -35.26
CA ASN A 281 -30.43 -16.64 -34.67
C ASN A 281 -31.47 -16.33 -35.77
N PRO A 282 -32.62 -17.05 -35.82
CA PRO A 282 -33.62 -16.96 -36.89
C PRO A 282 -34.35 -15.62 -36.92
N TRP A 283 -34.25 -14.82 -35.87
CA TRP A 283 -34.80 -13.46 -35.84
C TRP A 283 -34.03 -12.49 -36.74
N PHE A 284 -32.78 -12.82 -37.11
CA PHE A 284 -31.96 -12.02 -38.01
C PHE A 284 -32.02 -12.55 -39.44
N VAL A 285 -32.61 -11.77 -40.34
CA VAL A 285 -32.78 -12.15 -41.74
C VAL A 285 -31.88 -11.30 -42.63
N ASN A 286 -31.20 -11.96 -43.56
CA ASN A 286 -30.35 -11.29 -44.55
C ASN A 286 -31.21 -10.46 -45.53
N THR A 287 -31.08 -9.13 -45.48
CA THR A 287 -31.69 -8.21 -46.46
C THR A 287 -30.82 -7.96 -47.68
N SER A 288 -29.50 -8.02 -47.51
CA SER A 288 -28.52 -7.89 -48.58
C SER A 288 -27.34 -8.84 -48.34
N GLN A 289 -26.31 -8.78 -49.19
CA GLN A 289 -25.07 -9.53 -48.95
C GLN A 289 -24.36 -9.10 -47.66
N ASN A 290 -24.59 -7.87 -47.21
CA ASN A 290 -23.83 -7.24 -46.14
C ASN A 290 -24.71 -6.77 -44.97
N VAL A 291 -26.00 -7.09 -44.95
CA VAL A 291 -26.91 -6.63 -43.90
C VAL A 291 -27.84 -7.75 -43.45
N LEU A 292 -27.88 -7.99 -42.14
CA LEU A 292 -28.93 -8.73 -41.46
C LEU A 292 -29.82 -7.75 -40.70
N VAL A 293 -31.10 -8.05 -40.65
CA VAL A 293 -32.08 -7.22 -39.94
C VAL A 293 -32.85 -8.08 -38.96
N ASN A 294 -32.99 -7.58 -37.75
CA ASN A 294 -33.82 -8.21 -36.74
C ASN A 294 -35.29 -7.94 -37.06
N MET A 295 -36.01 -9.00 -37.40
CA MET A 295 -37.39 -8.94 -37.86
C MET A 295 -38.38 -8.51 -36.76
N LEU A 296 -37.98 -8.56 -35.47
CA LEU A 296 -38.76 -7.98 -34.37
C LEU A 296 -39.09 -6.50 -34.61
N PHE A 297 -38.15 -5.76 -35.20
CA PHE A 297 -38.26 -4.33 -35.48
C PHE A 297 -38.89 -3.99 -36.83
N CYS A 298 -39.27 -5.00 -37.61
CA CYS A 298 -39.81 -4.82 -38.95
C CYS A 298 -41.33 -4.97 -38.95
N LYS A 299 -41.98 -4.29 -39.91
CA LYS A 299 -43.37 -4.57 -40.28
C LYS A 299 -43.42 -5.63 -41.37
N LYS A 300 -44.55 -6.33 -41.45
CA LYS A 300 -44.83 -7.36 -42.47
C LYS A 300 -44.99 -6.76 -43.86
N GLU A 301 -45.48 -5.52 -43.97
CA GLU A 301 -45.64 -4.85 -45.25
C GLU A 301 -44.32 -4.27 -45.77
N LEU A 302 -44.09 -4.43 -47.08
CA LEU A 302 -42.99 -3.77 -47.80
C LEU A 302 -43.53 -2.55 -48.55
N ILE A 303 -42.85 -1.41 -48.43
CA ILE A 303 -43.27 -0.15 -49.06
C ILE A 303 -42.69 -0.06 -50.48
N GLY A 304 -43.47 0.42 -51.45
CA GLY A 304 -42.95 0.71 -52.80
C GLY A 304 -42.04 1.95 -52.80
N ILE A 305 -40.91 1.89 -53.50
CA ILE A 305 -39.99 3.03 -53.60
C ILE A 305 -40.41 3.90 -54.82
N PRO A 306 -40.69 5.20 -54.63
CA PRO A 306 -40.96 6.11 -55.75
C PRO A 306 -39.80 6.09 -56.76
N ASN A 307 -40.10 6.04 -58.05
CA ASN A 307 -39.13 6.05 -59.15
C ASN A 307 -38.18 4.83 -59.26
N ARG A 308 -38.45 3.71 -58.57
CA ARG A 308 -37.72 2.43 -58.76
C ARG A 308 -38.68 1.26 -58.94
N GLN A 309 -39.09 1.01 -60.19
CA GLN A 309 -39.99 -0.10 -60.51
C GLN A 309 -39.41 -1.44 -60.03
N GLY A 310 -40.18 -2.16 -59.20
CA GLY A 310 -39.84 -3.49 -58.70
C GLY A 310 -39.09 -3.53 -57.36
N ASN A 311 -38.47 -2.43 -56.92
CA ASN A 311 -37.81 -2.38 -55.62
C ASN A 311 -38.80 -1.99 -54.52
N LYS A 312 -38.87 -2.80 -53.48
CA LYS A 312 -39.61 -2.49 -52.25
C LYS A 312 -38.65 -2.18 -51.12
N LEU A 313 -39.12 -1.53 -50.06
CA LEU A 313 -38.36 -1.18 -48.87
C LEU A 313 -38.90 -1.93 -47.66
N LEU A 314 -38.00 -2.54 -46.89
CA LEU A 314 -38.33 -3.11 -45.59
C LEU A 314 -38.61 -1.97 -44.60
N GLN A 315 -39.79 -1.97 -44.00
CA GLN A 315 -40.20 -0.92 -43.08
C GLN A 315 -39.80 -1.30 -41.64
N LEU A 316 -38.95 -0.48 -41.03
CA LEU A 316 -38.75 -0.50 -39.58
C LEU A 316 -39.94 0.14 -38.86
N ARG A 317 -40.24 -0.32 -37.65
CA ARG A 317 -41.24 0.30 -36.78
C ARG A 317 -40.88 1.77 -36.54
N PRO A 318 -41.87 2.71 -36.57
CA PRO A 318 -41.61 4.14 -36.54
C PRO A 318 -40.62 4.65 -35.48
N PRO A 319 -40.73 4.27 -34.18
CA PRO A 319 -39.82 4.82 -33.17
C PRO A 319 -38.35 4.52 -33.47
N TYR A 320 -38.03 3.30 -33.89
CA TYR A 320 -36.64 2.94 -34.20
C TYR A 320 -36.18 3.45 -35.55
N ARG A 321 -37.10 3.63 -36.51
CA ARG A 321 -36.75 4.29 -37.77
C ARG A 321 -36.29 5.73 -37.49
N THR A 322 -37.07 6.48 -36.71
CA THR A 322 -36.74 7.85 -36.31
C THR A 322 -35.42 7.90 -35.54
N SER A 323 -35.22 7.04 -34.54
CA SER A 323 -33.95 7.01 -33.77
C SER A 323 -32.73 6.69 -34.64
N LEU A 324 -32.86 5.83 -35.65
CA LEU A 324 -31.75 5.56 -36.56
C LEU A 324 -31.50 6.73 -37.53
N GLU A 325 -32.53 7.47 -37.93
CA GLU A 325 -32.42 8.63 -38.83
C GLU A 325 -31.73 9.83 -38.16
N GLU A 326 -31.70 9.89 -36.82
CA GLU A 326 -30.90 10.87 -36.06
C GLU A 326 -29.39 10.65 -36.24
N VAL A 327 -28.97 9.41 -36.50
CA VAL A 327 -27.56 9.02 -36.58
C VAL A 327 -27.11 8.76 -38.04
N TYR A 328 -28.01 8.25 -38.87
CA TYR A 328 -27.72 7.86 -40.25
C TYR A 328 -28.62 8.59 -41.23
N THR A 329 -28.09 8.95 -42.39
CA THR A 329 -28.91 9.55 -43.45
C THR A 329 -29.97 8.56 -43.95
N CYS A 330 -31.16 9.08 -44.28
CA CYS A 330 -32.25 8.27 -44.85
C CYS A 330 -31.78 7.45 -46.06
N SER A 331 -30.95 8.03 -46.93
CA SER A 331 -30.38 7.34 -48.10
C SER A 331 -29.52 6.12 -47.73
N LYS A 332 -28.77 6.20 -46.64
CA LYS A 332 -27.93 5.10 -46.16
C LYS A 332 -28.75 3.99 -45.53
N LEU A 333 -29.73 4.34 -44.69
CA LEU A 333 -30.67 3.40 -44.08
C LEU A 333 -31.51 2.69 -45.14
N ASP A 334 -32.02 3.42 -46.13
CA ASP A 334 -32.77 2.84 -47.24
C ASP A 334 -31.89 1.89 -48.06
N GLY A 335 -30.62 2.26 -48.27
CA GLY A 335 -29.62 1.38 -48.87
C GLY A 335 -29.51 0.00 -48.20
N TRP A 336 -29.64 -0.05 -46.87
CA TRP A 336 -29.59 -1.29 -46.09
C TRP A 336 -30.89 -2.09 -46.08
N LEU A 337 -32.02 -1.41 -46.31
CA LEU A 337 -33.38 -1.97 -46.17
C LEU A 337 -34.07 -2.24 -47.52
N ILE A 338 -33.46 -1.91 -48.65
CA ILE A 338 -33.99 -2.21 -49.98
C ILE A 338 -34.15 -3.73 -50.16
N SER A 339 -35.33 -4.12 -50.66
CA SER A 339 -35.69 -5.48 -51.01
C SER A 339 -34.88 -5.96 -52.21
N THR A 340 -33.90 -6.81 -51.91
CA THR A 340 -33.22 -7.63 -52.91
C THR A 340 -34.03 -8.91 -53.16
N ARG A 341 -33.77 -9.62 -54.28
CA ARG A 341 -34.40 -10.93 -54.56
C ARG A 341 -34.23 -11.90 -53.38
N ARG A 342 -33.05 -11.90 -52.76
CA ARG A 342 -32.71 -12.69 -51.57
C ARG A 342 -33.52 -12.28 -50.35
N LEU A 343 -33.76 -10.97 -50.14
CA LEU A 343 -34.65 -10.52 -49.06
C LEU A 343 -36.06 -11.03 -49.29
N LYS A 344 -36.59 -10.94 -50.52
CA LYS A 344 -37.99 -11.29 -50.78
C LYS A 344 -38.31 -12.73 -50.37
N ASP A 345 -37.47 -13.69 -50.73
CA ASP A 345 -37.70 -15.11 -50.41
C ASP A 345 -37.55 -15.36 -48.90
N ASN A 346 -36.50 -14.83 -48.27
CA ASN A 346 -36.26 -15.00 -46.84
C ASN A 346 -37.30 -14.27 -45.97
N PHE A 347 -37.73 -13.08 -46.38
CA PHE A 347 -38.73 -12.27 -45.70
C PHE A 347 -40.09 -12.95 -45.75
N ILE A 348 -40.54 -13.36 -46.94
CA ILE A 348 -41.80 -14.09 -47.09
C ILE A 348 -41.78 -15.37 -46.26
N GLY A 349 -40.67 -16.12 -46.31
CA GLY A 349 -40.48 -17.32 -45.49
C GLY A 349 -40.52 -17.03 -43.99
N PHE A 350 -39.91 -15.94 -43.53
CA PHE A 350 -39.93 -15.55 -42.11
C PHE A 350 -41.36 -15.34 -41.60
N TRP A 351 -42.22 -14.67 -42.37
CA TRP A 351 -43.61 -14.37 -41.97
C TRP A 351 -44.61 -15.51 -42.16
N ASP A 352 -44.16 -16.67 -42.66
CA ASP A 352 -44.99 -17.87 -42.72
C ASP A 352 -45.30 -18.36 -41.30
N TYR A 353 -46.58 -18.57 -41.01
CA TYR A 353 -47.06 -19.04 -39.71
C TYR A 353 -46.35 -20.32 -39.24
N ASN A 354 -46.08 -21.27 -40.15
CA ASN A 354 -45.40 -22.52 -39.81
C ASN A 354 -43.95 -22.31 -39.41
N ASN A 355 -43.29 -21.27 -39.94
CA ASN A 355 -41.93 -20.90 -39.56
C ASN A 355 -41.94 -20.15 -38.23
N LEU A 356 -42.87 -19.20 -38.03
CA LEU A 356 -43.03 -18.49 -36.76
C LEU A 356 -43.40 -19.42 -35.60
N ARG A 357 -44.16 -20.49 -35.85
CA ARG A 357 -44.49 -21.51 -34.83
C ARG A 357 -43.26 -22.27 -34.34
N LYS A 358 -42.23 -22.41 -35.17
CA LYS A 358 -40.94 -23.03 -34.82
C LYS A 358 -39.96 -22.04 -34.19
N MET A 359 -40.27 -20.74 -34.20
CA MET A 359 -39.44 -19.73 -33.56
C MET A 359 -39.64 -19.74 -32.05
N ASP A 360 -38.50 -19.58 -31.37
CA ASP A 360 -38.40 -19.45 -29.94
C ASP A 360 -38.05 -18.00 -29.61
N GLU A 361 -38.89 -17.35 -28.81
CA GLU A 361 -38.72 -15.99 -28.35
C GLU A 361 -37.54 -15.83 -27.39
N SER A 362 -37.19 -16.88 -26.65
CA SER A 362 -36.09 -16.83 -25.68
C SER A 362 -34.75 -16.60 -26.36
N ARG A 363 -34.66 -16.90 -27.67
CA ARG A 363 -33.49 -16.56 -28.51
C ARG A 363 -33.27 -15.06 -28.65
N LEU A 364 -34.28 -14.23 -28.43
CA LEU A 364 -34.11 -12.77 -28.37
C LEU A 364 -33.51 -12.33 -27.01
N LEU A 365 -33.65 -13.14 -25.96
CA LEU A 365 -33.09 -12.91 -24.62
C LEU A 365 -31.66 -13.49 -24.46
N GLU A 366 -31.17 -14.24 -25.45
CA GLU A 366 -29.79 -14.74 -25.47
C GLU A 366 -28.79 -13.58 -25.31
N ARG A 367 -27.83 -13.79 -24.41
CA ARG A 367 -26.80 -12.82 -24.03
C ARG A 367 -25.43 -13.22 -24.57
N PHE A 368 -24.62 -12.22 -24.86
CA PHE A 368 -23.22 -12.39 -25.23
C PHE A 368 -22.42 -11.15 -24.87
N ASN A 369 -21.14 -11.36 -24.54
CA ASN A 369 -20.20 -10.26 -24.37
C ASN A 369 -19.95 -9.59 -25.72
N ILE A 370 -19.85 -8.26 -25.74
CA ILE A 370 -19.46 -7.50 -26.94
C ILE A 370 -17.95 -7.52 -27.12
#